data_AF-A0A3D5AUX7-F1
#
_entry.id   AF-A0A3D5AUX7-F1
#
_cell.length_a   1.000
_cell.length_b   1.000
_cell.length_c   1.000
_cell.angle_alpha   90.00
_cell.angle_beta   90.00
_cell.angle_gamma   90.00
#
_symmetry.space_group_name_H-M   'P 1'
#
loop_
_entity.id
_entity.type
_entity.pdbx_description
1 polymer ?
#
loop_
_entity_poly.entity_id
_entity_poly.type
_entity_poly.pdbx_seq_one_letter_code
_entity_poly.pdbx_strand_id
1 'polypeptide(L)'
;MAVTILLIAAAVVSHGIDEEAKFPYWQIEDRGVSVRLVQRLPDQTRGYFQARGFSIGDADLIAQQCVFQTIFKNARSQITESGPIHYSLREWVVYTHGREQGLKTREDWRKEWKARKAPAAAQLAFEWSLLPTQQVYQPGDYNWGMSVFNLAPGSTFDLDVIWHQGDEKRVVRIRDIRCAPDERRDPEAQ
;
A
#
# COMPACT_ATOMS: atom_id res chain seq x y z
N MET A 1 -11.61 -36.77 28.36
CA MET A 1 -10.77 -36.14 27.33
C MET A 1 -11.47 -34.85 26.92
N ALA A 2 -10.93 -33.69 27.30
CA ALA A 2 -11.50 -32.40 26.92
C ALA A 2 -10.94 -32.00 25.56
N VAL A 3 -11.80 -31.87 24.55
CA VAL A 3 -11.45 -31.33 23.25
C VAL A 3 -11.46 -29.81 23.39
N THR A 4 -10.28 -29.21 23.54
CA THR A 4 -10.13 -27.76 23.47
C THR A 4 -10.28 -27.35 22.01
N ILE A 5 -11.46 -26.83 21.65
CA ILE A 5 -11.69 -26.22 20.34
C ILE A 5 -10.90 -24.91 20.33
N LEU A 6 -9.80 -24.88 19.57
CA LEU A 6 -9.08 -23.64 19.29
C LEU A 6 -9.97 -22.79 18.37
N LEU A 7 -10.63 -21.77 18.93
CA LEU A 7 -11.27 -20.73 18.14
C LEU A 7 -10.19 -19.94 17.41
N ILE A 8 -9.99 -20.27 16.14
CA ILE A 8 -9.17 -19.48 15.24
C ILE A 8 -9.93 -18.16 15.00
N ALA A 9 -9.46 -17.07 15.60
CA ALA A 9 -10.00 -15.74 15.30
C ALA A 9 -9.78 -15.44 13.81
N ALA A 10 -10.85 -15.02 13.14
CA ALA A 10 -10.79 -14.55 11.76
C ALA A 10 -10.06 -13.20 11.71
N ALA A 11 -9.47 -12.89 10.54
CA ALA A 11 -8.88 -11.58 10.29
C ALA A 11 -9.90 -10.46 10.54
N VAL A 12 -9.47 -9.41 11.23
CA VAL A 12 -10.27 -8.21 11.46
C VAL A 12 -9.90 -7.19 10.41
N VAL A 13 -10.92 -6.66 9.71
CA VAL A 13 -10.76 -5.52 8.80
C VAL A 13 -11.49 -4.33 9.41
N SER A 14 -10.78 -3.23 9.58
CA SER A 14 -11.31 -1.98 10.14
C SER A 14 -10.96 -0.79 9.24
N HIS A 15 -11.73 0.29 9.37
CA HIS A 15 -11.48 1.54 8.67
C HIS A 15 -11.88 2.71 9.55
N GLY A 16 -11.36 3.90 9.26
CA GLY A 16 -11.65 5.10 10.03
C GLY A 16 -10.84 6.29 9.55
N ILE A 17 -10.66 7.29 10.41
CA ILE A 17 -9.77 8.42 10.17
C ILE A 17 -8.50 8.24 11.00
N ASP A 18 -7.35 8.39 10.35
CA ASP A 18 -6.05 8.34 10.98
C ASP A 18 -5.84 9.60 11.84
N GLU A 19 -5.46 9.43 13.11
CA GLU A 19 -5.37 10.55 14.05
C GLU A 19 -4.23 11.53 13.71
N GLU A 20 -3.15 11.06 13.09
CA GLU A 20 -2.01 11.91 12.74
C GLU A 20 -2.22 12.51 11.34
N ALA A 21 -2.51 11.66 10.36
CA ALA A 21 -2.65 12.08 8.97
C ALA A 21 -3.97 12.81 8.70
N LYS A 22 -4.99 12.64 9.57
CA LYS A 22 -6.36 13.17 9.40
C LYS A 22 -7.06 12.69 8.12
N PHE A 23 -6.62 11.56 7.59
CA PHE A 23 -7.18 10.97 6.37
C PHE A 23 -7.78 9.58 6.62
N PRO A 24 -8.66 9.10 5.74
CA PRO A 24 -9.17 7.74 5.81
C PRO A 24 -8.06 6.69 5.86
N TYR A 25 -8.29 5.63 6.62
CA TYR A 25 -7.45 4.43 6.62
C TYR A 25 -8.29 3.16 6.49
N TRP A 26 -7.62 2.10 6.05
CA TRP A 26 -8.09 0.71 6.09
C TRP A 26 -7.01 -0.15 6.73
N GLN A 27 -7.39 -1.08 7.59
CA GLN A 27 -6.44 -1.90 8.34
C GLN A 27 -6.91 -3.35 8.40
N ILE A 28 -5.95 -4.25 8.21
CA ILE A 28 -6.06 -5.68 8.53
C ILE A 28 -5.29 -5.93 9.82
N GLU A 29 -5.89 -6.70 10.71
CA GLU A 29 -5.21 -7.39 11.81
C GLU A 29 -5.54 -8.87 11.73
N ASP A 30 -4.51 -9.71 11.51
CA ASP A 30 -4.67 -11.16 11.45
C ASP A 30 -3.50 -11.85 12.12
N ARG A 31 -3.78 -12.60 13.19
CA ARG A 31 -2.80 -13.46 13.90
C ARG A 31 -1.46 -12.78 14.25
N GLY A 32 -1.47 -11.48 14.54
CA GLY A 32 -0.25 -10.74 14.87
C GLY A 32 0.47 -10.16 13.66
N VAL A 33 -0.16 -10.15 12.49
CA VAL A 33 0.21 -9.37 11.32
C VAL A 33 -0.72 -8.17 11.22
N SER A 34 -0.17 -7.00 10.92
CA SER A 34 -0.94 -5.79 10.65
C SER A 34 -0.54 -5.18 9.31
N VAL A 35 -1.53 -4.84 8.50
CA VAL A 35 -1.37 -4.09 7.26
C VAL A 35 -2.32 -2.91 7.30
N ARG A 36 -1.78 -1.69 7.22
CA ARG A 36 -2.56 -0.45 7.27
C ARG A 36 -2.29 0.38 6.02
N LEU A 37 -3.35 0.78 5.34
CA LEU A 37 -3.36 1.71 4.22
C LEU A 37 -3.89 3.05 4.73
N VAL A 38 -3.08 4.09 4.73
CA VAL A 38 -3.50 5.47 5.03
C VAL A 38 -3.57 6.24 3.72
N GLN A 39 -4.71 6.89 3.48
CA GLN A 39 -4.96 7.62 2.25
C GLN A 39 -3.93 8.74 2.05
N ARG A 40 -3.44 8.88 0.81
CA ARG A 40 -2.64 10.02 0.38
C ARG A 40 -3.41 10.80 -0.69
N LEU A 41 -3.34 12.14 -0.64
CA LEU A 41 -4.00 12.99 -1.63
C LEU A 41 -3.15 13.13 -2.91
N PRO A 42 -3.77 13.34 -4.08
CA PRO A 42 -3.06 13.68 -5.31
C PRO A 42 -2.13 14.90 -5.16
N ASP A 43 -2.58 16.00 -4.54
CA ASP A 43 -1.75 17.18 -4.28
C ASP A 43 -0.52 16.89 -3.42
N GLN A 44 -0.68 16.12 -2.35
CA GLN A 44 0.43 15.70 -1.49
C GLN A 44 1.42 14.83 -2.24
N THR A 45 0.94 14.00 -3.17
CA THR A 45 1.76 13.14 -4.02
C THR A 45 2.54 13.97 -5.04
N ARG A 46 1.87 14.91 -5.73
CA ARG A 46 2.50 15.88 -6.64
C ARG A 46 3.63 16.64 -5.95
N GLY A 47 3.33 17.32 -4.85
CA GLY A 47 4.31 18.13 -4.12
C GLY A 47 5.51 17.32 -3.65
N TYR A 48 5.26 16.12 -3.12
CA TYR A 48 6.32 15.23 -2.62
C TYR A 48 7.33 14.81 -3.70
N PHE A 49 6.86 14.50 -4.92
CA PHE A 49 7.73 14.05 -6.01
C PHE A 49 8.36 15.20 -6.80
N GLN A 50 7.68 16.34 -6.94
CA GLN A 50 8.31 17.56 -7.47
C GLN A 50 9.49 18.00 -6.61
N ALA A 51 9.34 17.97 -5.27
CA ALA A 51 10.42 18.25 -4.34
C ALA A 51 11.61 17.28 -4.43
N ARG A 52 11.45 16.14 -5.13
CA ARG A 52 12.49 15.13 -5.39
C ARG A 52 13.06 15.20 -6.81
N GLY A 53 12.75 16.26 -7.54
CA GLY A 53 13.31 16.53 -8.86
C GLY A 53 12.56 15.88 -10.03
N PHE A 54 11.34 15.38 -9.82
CA PHE A 54 10.47 15.07 -10.95
C PHE A 54 9.96 16.36 -11.60
N SER A 55 9.75 16.31 -12.92
CA SER A 55 9.03 17.35 -13.65
C SER A 55 7.58 17.46 -13.15
N ILE A 56 6.92 18.58 -13.43
CA ILE A 56 5.49 18.75 -13.13
C ILE A 56 4.67 17.61 -13.75
N GLY A 57 4.96 17.25 -15.02
CA GLY A 57 4.24 16.21 -15.73
C GLY A 57 4.47 14.80 -15.17
N ASP A 58 5.70 14.48 -14.75
CA ASP A 58 5.98 13.16 -14.15
C ASP A 58 5.42 13.05 -12.73
N ALA A 59 5.47 14.12 -11.95
CA ALA A 59 4.86 14.15 -10.63
C ALA A 59 3.33 14.05 -10.71
N ASP A 60 2.71 14.71 -11.69
CA ASP A 60 1.28 14.58 -11.94
C ASP A 60 0.92 13.16 -12.40
N LEU A 61 1.73 12.53 -13.26
CA LEU A 61 1.54 11.14 -13.67
C LEU A 61 1.43 10.20 -12.46
N ILE A 62 2.24 10.41 -11.42
CA ILE A 62 2.19 9.62 -10.18
C ILE A 62 0.93 9.96 -9.38
N ALA A 63 0.58 11.25 -9.24
CA ALA A 63 -0.57 11.69 -8.46
C ALA A 63 -1.92 11.28 -9.05
N GLN A 64 -1.97 11.07 -10.37
CA GLN A 64 -3.12 10.47 -11.06
C GLN A 64 -3.20 8.94 -10.87
N GLN A 65 -2.28 8.35 -10.12
CA GLN A 65 -2.39 6.98 -9.65
C GLN A 65 -2.81 7.01 -8.18
N CYS A 66 -3.84 6.27 -7.84
CA CYS A 66 -4.25 6.09 -6.46
C CYS A 66 -3.08 5.60 -5.59
N VAL A 67 -2.66 6.44 -4.63
CA VAL A 67 -1.53 6.20 -3.73
C VAL A 67 -2.00 6.11 -2.28
N PHE A 68 -1.47 5.12 -1.57
CA PHE A 68 -1.60 5.01 -0.12
C PHE A 68 -0.23 4.98 0.52
N GLN A 69 -0.13 5.53 1.74
CA GLN A 69 0.94 5.17 2.65
C GLN A 69 0.59 3.81 3.24
N THR A 70 1.45 2.82 3.03
CA THR A 70 1.24 1.46 3.52
C THR A 70 2.23 1.17 4.63
N ILE A 71 1.72 0.69 5.76
CA ILE A 71 2.50 0.15 6.88
C ILE A 71 2.22 -1.34 6.94
N PHE A 72 3.27 -2.15 6.93
CA PHE A 72 3.17 -3.60 7.05
C PHE A 72 4.09 -4.03 8.20
N LYS A 73 3.48 -4.64 9.23
CA LYS A 73 4.14 -5.05 10.46
C LYS A 73 3.91 -6.53 10.78
N ASN A 74 4.97 -7.22 11.16
CA ASN A 74 4.89 -8.46 11.92
C ASN A 74 4.86 -8.10 13.42
N ALA A 75 3.66 -7.93 13.97
CA ALA A 75 3.44 -7.30 15.28
C ALA A 75 3.72 -8.21 16.48
N ARG A 76 4.01 -9.49 16.28
CA ARG A 76 4.36 -10.42 17.36
C ARG A 76 5.74 -10.09 17.90
N SER A 77 5.82 -9.85 19.20
CA SER A 77 7.05 -9.45 19.89
C SER A 77 7.91 -10.62 20.35
N GLN A 78 7.41 -11.86 20.30
CA GLN A 78 8.13 -13.06 20.72
C GLN A 78 8.41 -13.99 19.54
N ILE A 79 9.70 -14.34 19.37
CA ILE A 79 10.20 -15.25 18.33
C ILE A 79 9.50 -16.63 18.39
N THR A 80 9.03 -17.04 19.56
CA THR A 80 8.46 -18.37 19.83
C THR A 80 7.00 -18.53 19.40
N GLU A 81 6.28 -17.45 19.06
CA GLU A 81 4.83 -17.50 18.80
C GLU A 81 4.44 -17.32 17.33
N SER A 82 5.36 -16.83 16.49
CA SER A 82 5.09 -16.55 15.07
C SER A 82 6.41 -16.50 14.31
N GLY A 83 6.53 -17.32 13.26
CA GLY A 83 7.70 -17.28 12.37
C GLY A 83 7.75 -16.00 11.52
N PRO A 84 8.82 -15.83 10.71
CA PRO A 84 8.91 -14.72 9.78
C PRO A 84 7.72 -14.74 8.81
N ILE A 85 7.29 -13.55 8.41
CA ILE A 85 6.32 -13.39 7.33
C ILE A 85 7.04 -12.90 6.08
N HIS A 86 6.56 -13.33 4.93
CA HIS A 86 7.02 -12.82 3.65
C HIS A 86 5.83 -12.40 2.80
N TYR A 87 6.01 -11.35 2.01
CA TYR A 87 5.01 -10.93 1.03
C TYR A 87 5.65 -10.58 -0.29
N SER A 88 4.84 -10.64 -1.34
CA SER A 88 5.12 -9.98 -2.61
C SER A 88 3.93 -9.12 -3.04
N LEU A 89 4.17 -7.85 -3.36
CA LEU A 89 3.15 -6.96 -3.93
C LEU A 89 2.66 -7.45 -5.30
N ARG A 90 3.39 -8.35 -5.97
CA ARG A 90 2.95 -9.00 -7.21
C ARG A 90 1.86 -10.04 -6.99
N GLU A 91 1.68 -10.51 -5.77
CA GLU A 91 0.60 -11.45 -5.43
C GLU A 91 -0.69 -10.73 -5.05
N TRP A 92 -0.62 -9.48 -4.61
CA TRP A 92 -1.78 -8.70 -4.22
C TRP A 92 -2.69 -8.44 -5.42
N VAL A 93 -4.00 -8.52 -5.20
CA VAL A 93 -5.01 -8.43 -6.27
C VAL A 93 -5.96 -7.28 -6.00
N VAL A 94 -6.05 -6.37 -6.95
CA VAL A 94 -6.98 -5.24 -6.96
C VAL A 94 -8.19 -5.61 -7.81
N TYR A 95 -9.38 -5.48 -7.25
CA TYR A 95 -10.64 -5.72 -7.94
C TYR A 95 -11.34 -4.39 -8.20
N THR A 96 -11.53 -4.04 -9.46
CA THR A 96 -12.24 -2.82 -9.87
C THR A 96 -13.12 -3.09 -11.08
N HIS A 97 -14.37 -2.64 -11.06
CA HIS A 97 -15.31 -2.80 -12.18
C HIS A 97 -15.39 -4.25 -12.74
N GLY A 98 -15.37 -5.26 -11.87
CA GLY A 98 -15.42 -6.67 -12.27
C GLY A 98 -14.12 -7.21 -12.91
N ARG A 99 -13.02 -6.47 -12.83
CA ARG A 99 -11.70 -6.88 -13.33
C ARG A 99 -10.69 -6.98 -12.19
N GLU A 100 -9.80 -7.95 -12.34
CA GLU A 100 -8.64 -8.15 -11.48
C GLU A 100 -7.40 -7.53 -12.12
N GLN A 101 -6.59 -6.84 -11.32
CA GLN A 101 -5.26 -6.37 -11.72
C GLN A 101 -4.27 -6.44 -10.56
N GLY A 102 -2.98 -6.56 -10.88
CA GLY A 102 -1.90 -6.46 -9.89
C GLY A 102 -1.51 -5.01 -9.60
N LEU A 103 -0.76 -4.80 -8.52
CA LEU A 103 -0.16 -3.50 -8.23
C LEU A 103 1.04 -3.23 -9.15
N LYS A 104 1.28 -1.95 -9.44
CA LYS A 104 2.48 -1.53 -10.15
C LYS A 104 3.65 -1.45 -9.17
N THR A 105 4.69 -2.26 -9.39
CA THR A 105 5.80 -2.39 -8.44
C THR A 105 6.95 -1.41 -8.73
N ARG A 106 7.96 -1.40 -7.85
CA ARG A 106 9.19 -0.59 -8.03
C ARG A 106 9.86 -0.87 -9.37
N GLU A 107 9.92 -2.14 -9.77
CA GLU A 107 10.54 -2.58 -11.02
C GLU A 107 9.75 -2.12 -12.25
N ASP A 108 8.42 -2.07 -12.15
CA ASP A 108 7.56 -1.64 -13.24
C ASP A 108 7.68 -0.12 -13.45
N TRP A 109 7.68 0.65 -12.35
CA TRP A 109 7.96 2.09 -12.38
C TRP A 109 9.37 2.42 -12.85
N ARG A 110 10.38 1.64 -12.47
CA ARG A 110 11.76 1.86 -12.94
C ARG A 110 11.88 1.76 -14.45
N LYS A 111 11.14 0.85 -15.10
CA LYS A 111 11.08 0.77 -16.57
C LYS A 111 10.45 2.03 -17.16
N GLU A 112 9.36 2.49 -16.57
CA GLU A 112 8.67 3.71 -17.00
C GLU A 112 9.56 4.96 -16.89
N TRP A 113 10.23 5.14 -15.76
CA TRP A 113 11.11 6.29 -15.56
C TRP A 113 12.32 6.30 -16.48
N LYS A 114 12.87 5.13 -16.80
CA LYS A 114 13.90 5.01 -17.84
C LYS A 114 13.38 5.41 -19.22
N ALA A 115 12.19 4.92 -19.61
CA ALA A 115 11.58 5.26 -20.89
C ALA A 115 11.29 6.77 -21.01
N ARG A 116 10.86 7.39 -19.91
CA ARG A 116 10.58 8.83 -19.81
C ARG A 116 11.82 9.70 -19.60
N LYS A 117 13.00 9.08 -19.41
CA LYS A 117 14.27 9.78 -19.13
C LYS A 117 14.19 10.70 -17.90
N ALA A 118 13.45 10.30 -16.86
CA ALA A 118 13.37 11.06 -15.62
C ALA A 118 14.77 11.17 -14.96
N PRO A 119 15.08 12.25 -14.21
CA PRO A 119 16.40 12.41 -13.58
C PRO A 119 16.76 11.24 -12.66
N ALA A 120 17.99 10.73 -12.73
CA ALA A 120 18.40 9.54 -12.00
C ALA A 120 18.19 9.65 -10.47
N ALA A 121 18.47 10.83 -9.89
CA ALA A 121 18.21 11.09 -8.48
C ALA A 121 16.71 11.01 -8.12
N ALA A 122 15.85 11.51 -9.00
CA ALA A 122 14.40 11.43 -8.84
C ALA A 122 13.90 9.98 -8.92
N GLN A 123 14.44 9.18 -9.85
CA GLN A 123 14.12 7.74 -9.94
C GLN A 123 14.48 7.01 -8.65
N LEU A 124 15.67 7.26 -8.09
CA LEU A 124 16.11 6.64 -6.84
C LEU A 124 15.22 7.07 -5.66
N ALA A 125 14.91 8.37 -5.57
CA ALA A 125 14.03 8.89 -4.54
C ALA A 125 12.62 8.32 -4.63
N PHE A 126 12.09 8.11 -5.85
CA PHE A 126 10.83 7.42 -6.07
C PHE A 126 10.90 5.97 -5.60
N GLU A 127 11.91 5.23 -6.06
CA GLU A 127 12.10 3.84 -5.69
C GLU A 127 12.15 3.69 -4.17
N TRP A 128 12.90 4.53 -3.45
CA TRP A 128 13.00 4.50 -1.98
C TRP A 128 11.75 4.98 -1.24
N SER A 129 10.87 5.71 -1.91
CA SER A 129 9.58 6.14 -1.32
C SER A 129 8.51 5.06 -1.38
N LEU A 130 8.65 4.07 -2.26
CA LEU A 130 7.70 2.98 -2.40
C LEU A 130 7.94 1.87 -1.38
N LEU A 131 6.86 1.19 -0.99
CA LEU A 131 6.94 -0.08 -0.28
C LEU A 131 7.72 -1.09 -1.13
N PRO A 132 8.64 -1.89 -0.53
CA PRO A 132 9.38 -2.91 -1.26
C PRO A 132 8.44 -3.88 -1.99
N THR A 133 8.81 -4.28 -3.20
CA THR A 133 8.03 -5.27 -3.98
C THR A 133 7.94 -6.61 -3.28
N GLN A 134 9.00 -6.99 -2.56
CA GLN A 134 9.12 -8.22 -1.79
C GLN A 134 9.88 -7.91 -0.52
N GLN A 135 9.49 -8.55 0.58
CA GLN A 135 10.18 -8.39 1.86
C GLN A 135 9.88 -9.56 2.79
N VAL A 136 10.83 -9.86 3.67
CA VAL A 136 10.67 -10.76 4.81
C VAL A 136 10.73 -9.91 6.08
N TYR A 137 9.78 -10.09 6.98
CA TYR A 137 9.76 -9.46 8.30
C TYR A 137 9.88 -10.52 9.39
N GLN A 138 10.93 -10.40 10.19
CA GLN A 138 11.05 -11.13 11.44
C GLN A 138 9.99 -10.64 12.44
N PRO A 139 9.72 -11.41 13.50
CA PRO A 139 8.84 -10.95 14.58
C PRO A 139 9.32 -9.60 15.14
N GLY A 140 8.42 -8.62 15.18
CA GLY A 140 8.69 -7.25 15.60
C GLY A 140 9.07 -6.30 14.45
N ASP A 141 9.47 -6.83 13.30
CA ASP A 141 9.83 -6.00 12.15
C ASP A 141 8.61 -5.32 11.55
N TYR A 142 8.84 -4.12 11.03
CA TYR A 142 7.90 -3.40 10.20
C TYR A 142 8.64 -2.59 9.16
N ASN A 143 7.93 -2.27 8.08
CA ASN A 143 8.36 -1.21 7.18
C ASN A 143 7.13 -0.42 6.71
N TRP A 144 7.40 0.72 6.11
CA TRP A 144 6.39 1.60 5.56
C TRP A 144 6.89 2.22 4.25
N GLY A 145 5.96 2.53 3.37
CA GLY A 145 6.24 3.14 2.09
C GLY A 145 4.97 3.34 1.29
N MET A 146 5.08 4.02 0.15
CA MET A 146 3.93 4.25 -0.71
C MET A 146 3.62 3.01 -1.56
N SER A 147 2.34 2.70 -1.72
CA SER A 147 1.84 1.69 -2.66
C SER A 147 0.98 2.36 -3.72
N VAL A 148 1.17 1.99 -4.98
CA VAL A 148 0.51 2.62 -6.12
C VAL A 148 -0.39 1.60 -6.83
N PHE A 149 -1.69 1.89 -6.88
CA PHE A 149 -2.73 0.93 -7.27
C PHE A 149 -3.11 0.96 -8.75
N ASN A 150 -2.54 1.89 -9.52
CA ASN A 150 -2.85 2.06 -10.94
C ASN A 150 -4.35 2.26 -11.21
N LEU A 151 -4.99 3.08 -10.38
CA LEU A 151 -6.39 3.47 -10.47
C LEU A 151 -6.48 4.99 -10.49
N ALA A 152 -7.47 5.53 -11.19
CA ALA A 152 -7.72 6.97 -11.22
C ALA A 152 -8.13 7.50 -9.83
N PRO A 153 -7.87 8.78 -9.51
CA PRO A 153 -8.40 9.43 -8.31
C PRO A 153 -9.92 9.25 -8.19
N GLY A 154 -10.42 9.13 -6.96
CA GLY A 154 -11.86 8.93 -6.69
C GLY A 154 -12.40 7.51 -6.95
N SER A 155 -11.62 6.60 -7.54
CA SER A 155 -12.05 5.22 -7.79
C SER A 155 -12.38 4.45 -6.50
N THR A 156 -13.26 3.45 -6.59
CA THR A 156 -13.51 2.45 -5.54
C THR A 156 -13.05 1.06 -5.99
N PHE A 157 -12.49 0.28 -5.07
CA PHE A 157 -11.96 -1.05 -5.35
C PHE A 157 -11.92 -1.93 -4.10
N ASP A 158 -11.85 -3.25 -4.31
CA ASP A 158 -11.48 -4.21 -3.26
C ASP A 158 -10.01 -4.61 -3.43
N LEU A 159 -9.38 -5.03 -2.34
CA LEU A 159 -7.98 -5.48 -2.31
C LEU A 159 -7.85 -6.81 -1.58
N ASP A 160 -7.26 -7.80 -2.23
CA ASP A 160 -6.69 -8.94 -1.54
C ASP A 160 -5.24 -8.64 -1.15
N VAL A 161 -5.01 -8.59 0.16
CA VAL A 161 -3.68 -8.53 0.76
C VAL A 161 -3.22 -9.95 1.04
N ILE A 162 -2.06 -10.28 0.49
CA ILE A 162 -1.51 -11.64 0.51
C ILE A 162 -0.13 -11.61 1.14
N TRP A 163 0.08 -12.55 2.05
CA TRP A 163 1.38 -12.85 2.64
C TRP A 163 1.43 -14.32 3.02
N HIS A 164 2.61 -14.77 3.40
CA HIS A 164 2.88 -16.15 3.74
C HIS A 164 3.62 -16.21 5.07
N GLN A 165 3.28 -17.21 5.88
CA GLN A 165 3.89 -17.45 7.18
C GLN A 165 4.07 -18.95 7.38
N GLY A 166 5.33 -19.41 7.45
CA GLY A 166 5.64 -20.83 7.29
C GLY A 166 5.16 -21.33 5.93
N ASP A 167 4.46 -22.46 5.91
CA ASP A 167 3.88 -23.05 4.70
C ASP A 167 2.48 -22.51 4.36
N GLU A 168 1.97 -21.57 5.15
CA GLU A 168 0.60 -21.09 5.01
C GLU A 168 0.53 -19.77 4.25
N LYS A 169 -0.19 -19.79 3.14
CA LYS A 169 -0.63 -18.58 2.42
C LYS A 169 -1.84 -17.97 3.12
N ARG A 170 -1.74 -16.69 3.46
CA ARG A 170 -2.83 -15.86 3.99
C ARG A 170 -3.36 -14.95 2.90
N VAL A 171 -4.68 -14.82 2.87
CA VAL A 171 -5.40 -13.92 1.98
C VAL A 171 -6.48 -13.24 2.80
N VAL A 172 -6.43 -11.92 2.89
CA VAL A 172 -7.48 -11.12 3.54
C VAL A 172 -7.95 -10.05 2.58
N ARG A 173 -9.26 -9.99 2.37
CA ARG A 173 -9.89 -8.98 1.51
C ARG A 173 -10.31 -7.76 2.31
N ILE A 174 -9.86 -6.59 1.87
CA ILE A 174 -10.44 -5.30 2.25
C ILE A 174 -11.43 -4.90 1.16
N ARG A 175 -12.67 -4.57 1.53
CA ARG A 175 -13.69 -4.13 0.58
C ARG A 175 -13.88 -2.64 0.60
N ASP A 176 -14.40 -2.10 -0.51
CA ASP A 176 -14.87 -0.73 -0.63
C ASP A 176 -13.81 0.33 -0.28
N ILE A 177 -12.54 0.06 -0.63
CA ILE A 177 -11.48 1.06 -0.53
C ILE A 177 -11.75 2.16 -1.55
N ARG A 178 -11.62 3.42 -1.13
CA ARG A 178 -11.82 4.58 -1.98
C ARG A 178 -10.53 5.36 -2.13
N CYS A 179 -10.15 5.66 -3.35
CA CYS A 179 -9.06 6.58 -3.66
C CYS A 179 -9.48 8.03 -3.39
N ALA A 180 -8.57 8.85 -2.88
CA ALA A 180 -8.82 10.29 -2.78
C ALA A 180 -9.12 10.90 -4.17
N PRO A 181 -10.10 11.81 -4.28
CA PRO A 181 -10.32 12.58 -5.50
C PRO A 181 -9.16 13.55 -5.76
N ASP A 182 -8.95 13.95 -7.01
CA ASP A 182 -8.04 15.04 -7.37
C ASP A 182 -8.82 16.35 -7.39
N GLU A 183 -8.88 17.02 -6.24
CA GLU A 183 -9.52 18.32 -6.08
C GLU A 183 -8.53 19.43 -6.41
N ARG A 184 -8.27 19.64 -7.70
CA ARG A 184 -7.48 20.81 -8.14
C ARG A 184 -8.30 22.06 -7.85
N ARG A 185 -7.90 22.84 -6.84
CA ARG A 185 -8.41 24.20 -6.69
C ARG A 185 -7.80 25.03 -7.82
N ASP A 186 -8.66 25.59 -8.65
CA ASP A 186 -8.25 26.58 -9.65
C ASP A 186 -7.69 27.81 -8.92
N PRO A 187 -6.43 28.22 -9.16
CA PRO A 187 -5.88 29.45 -8.59
C PRO A 187 -6.67 30.70 -8.99
N GLU A 188 -7.45 30.66 -10.07
CA GLU A 188 -8.26 31.78 -10.56
C GLU A 188 -9.63 31.92 -9.86
N ALA A 189 -9.97 31.02 -8.93
CA ALA A 189 -11.22 31.04 -8.16
C ALA A 189 -11.10 31.75 -6.79
N GLN A 190 -10.04 32.53 -6.57
CA GLN A 190 -9.82 33.40 -5.39
C GLN A 190 -9.54 34.83 -5.83
#